data_AF-A0A2H0VXN6-F1
#
_entry.id   AF-A0A2H0VXN6-F1
#
_cell.length_a   1.000
_cell.length_b   1.000
_cell.length_c   1.000
_cell.angle_alpha   90.00
_cell.angle_beta   90.00
_cell.angle_gamma   90.00
#
_symmetry.space_group_name_H-M   'P 1'
#
loop_
_entity.id
_entity.type
_entity.pdbx_description
1 polymer ?
#
loop_
_entity_poly.entity_id
_entity_poly.type
_entity_poly.pdbx_seq_one_letter_code
_entity_poly.pdbx_strand_id
1 'polypeptide(L)'
;MSKKTNTIITEDKYVWRKIAAVLSGLLVVFLVLQVFALKAEIAEIKETTDKAQEATGYIMDFGTDLNEIRELLLLPTENYATLNGDDIETEDEGDTVIEDMFAYVHQIGVSKTIEENTTQVDEYLSTEEIGTLLQEQGLSRADGEYEIKDALDRALLRVGVSEEDGAIYLQNYFDEDIEINGDLSVAFESEIANMSALTGRIDVLDNARTELSSMLYESGDAYDALMEKGMKAEAEYDNGSSYDYYLVNQDQTRLATLTLAKASPEVVTWSDLTTGDMAPVEIDAAVLAALIEPLDASTLLEQKVAENREKLESLLSDAAFTKALSENSVEMSEAREDDTGIYYDLLALDGSVLSTIYVDKHTGKVMVTNGETKLELMAAVQEAESKKKTLLCLKHSRNMTS
;
A
#
# COMPACT_ATOMS: atom_id res chain seq x y z
N MET A 1 -27.65 80.66 -56.66
CA MET A 1 -26.44 80.24 -55.91
C MET A 1 -26.72 80.52 -54.43
N SER A 2 -27.36 79.61 -53.69
CA SER A 2 -26.86 78.36 -53.08
C SER A 2 -25.63 78.55 -52.17
N LYS A 3 -25.87 78.69 -50.87
CA LYS A 3 -25.62 77.64 -49.87
C LYS A 3 -26.10 78.11 -48.49
N LYS A 4 -27.18 77.51 -47.99
CA LYS A 4 -27.46 77.43 -46.56
C LYS A 4 -26.68 76.23 -46.03
N THR A 5 -25.78 76.45 -45.06
CA THR A 5 -25.11 75.36 -44.34
C THR A 5 -25.56 75.38 -42.89
N ASN A 6 -26.00 74.20 -42.47
CA ASN A 6 -26.63 73.86 -41.21
C ASN A 6 -25.74 74.12 -39.99
N THR A 7 -26.32 74.75 -38.98
CA THR A 7 -25.81 74.84 -37.61
C THR A 7 -26.72 73.98 -36.73
N ILE A 8 -26.60 72.67 -36.86
CA ILE A 8 -27.25 71.70 -35.96
C ILE A 8 -26.27 70.53 -35.87
N ILE A 9 -25.59 70.37 -34.74
CA ILE A 9 -24.91 69.18 -34.17
C ILE A 9 -23.90 69.74 -33.15
N THR A 10 -24.37 70.20 -32.00
CA THR A 10 -23.52 70.44 -30.81
C THR A 10 -24.29 70.30 -29.50
N GLU A 11 -25.63 70.40 -29.48
CA GLU A 11 -26.43 70.22 -28.26
C GLU A 11 -26.68 68.75 -27.85
N ASP A 12 -26.43 67.79 -28.74
CA ASP A 12 -26.86 66.39 -28.53
C ASP A 12 -26.03 65.64 -27.47
N LYS A 13 -24.72 65.91 -27.35
CA LYS A 13 -23.84 65.17 -26.43
C LYS A 13 -24.13 65.42 -24.94
N TYR A 14 -24.71 66.56 -24.60
CA TYR A 14 -25.01 66.91 -23.21
C TYR A 14 -26.28 66.20 -22.71
N VAL A 15 -27.25 66.01 -23.60
CA VAL A 15 -28.49 65.28 -23.31
C VAL A 15 -28.20 63.79 -23.10
N TRP A 16 -27.37 63.19 -23.96
CA TRP A 16 -26.98 61.78 -23.83
C TRP A 16 -26.23 61.46 -22.53
N ARG A 17 -25.38 62.38 -22.04
CA ARG A 17 -24.68 62.20 -20.75
C ARG A 17 -25.62 62.24 -19.55
N LYS A 18 -26.65 63.09 -19.58
CA LYS A 18 -27.68 63.14 -18.53
C LYS A 18 -28.54 61.88 -18.54
N ILE A 19 -28.93 61.41 -19.72
CA ILE A 19 -29.71 60.17 -19.87
C ILE A 19 -28.90 58.96 -19.36
N ALA A 20 -27.62 58.86 -19.71
CA ALA A 20 -26.75 57.78 -19.25
C ALA A 20 -26.54 57.79 -17.72
N ALA A 21 -26.39 58.97 -17.11
CA ALA A 21 -26.28 59.10 -15.65
C ALA A 21 -27.57 58.70 -14.92
N VAL A 22 -28.73 59.08 -15.45
CA VAL A 22 -30.03 58.68 -14.90
C VAL A 22 -30.24 57.17 -15.04
N LEU A 23 -29.91 56.58 -16.19
CA LEU A 23 -29.98 55.13 -16.41
C LEU A 23 -29.03 54.35 -15.50
N SER A 24 -27.80 54.84 -15.30
CA SER A 24 -26.84 54.19 -14.40
C SER A 24 -27.30 54.27 -12.94
N GLY A 25 -27.86 55.41 -12.52
CA GLY A 25 -28.46 55.53 -11.19
C GLY A 25 -29.66 54.59 -10.98
N LEU A 26 -30.53 54.46 -11.98
CA LEU A 26 -31.65 53.51 -11.96
C LEU A 26 -31.18 52.05 -11.88
N LEU A 27 -30.10 51.72 -12.59
CA LEU A 27 -29.51 50.39 -12.58
C LEU A 27 -28.90 50.04 -11.21
N VAL A 28 -28.23 50.99 -10.55
CA VAL A 28 -27.73 50.80 -9.18
C VAL A 28 -28.88 50.60 -8.19
N VAL A 29 -29.96 51.39 -8.30
CA VAL A 29 -31.15 51.22 -7.45
C VAL A 29 -31.80 49.85 -7.66
N PHE A 30 -31.86 49.38 -8.91
CA PHE A 30 -32.39 48.05 -9.23
C PHE A 30 -31.53 46.92 -8.65
N LEU A 31 -30.20 47.02 -8.74
CA LEU A 31 -29.28 46.05 -8.13
C LEU A 31 -29.40 46.04 -6.60
N VAL A 32 -29.54 47.20 -5.96
CA VAL A 32 -29.75 47.28 -4.51
C VAL A 32 -31.07 46.62 -4.09
N LEU A 33 -32.16 46.85 -4.85
CA LEU A 33 -33.44 46.19 -4.59
C LEU A 33 -33.37 44.67 -4.75
N GLN A 34 -32.62 44.17 -5.73
CA GLN A 34 -32.39 42.73 -5.90
C GLN A 34 -31.63 42.13 -4.71
N VAL A 35 -30.59 42.81 -4.20
CA VAL A 35 -29.84 42.35 -3.01
C VAL A 35 -30.73 42.33 -1.75
N PHE A 36 -31.63 43.31 -1.58
CA PHE A 36 -32.57 43.29 -0.47
C PHE A 36 -33.61 42.16 -0.57
N ALA A 37 -34.10 41.85 -1.77
CA ALA A 37 -35.01 40.72 -1.98
C ALA A 37 -34.31 39.37 -1.67
N LEU A 38 -33.06 39.21 -2.12
CA LEU A 38 -32.25 38.02 -1.86
C LEU A 38 -31.94 37.85 -0.37
N LYS A 39 -31.66 38.94 0.35
CA LYS A 39 -31.46 38.91 1.81
C LYS A 39 -32.75 38.54 2.57
N ALA A 40 -33.91 38.95 2.07
CA ALA A 40 -35.19 38.60 2.66
C ALA A 40 -35.51 37.10 2.47
N GLU A 41 -35.27 36.54 1.28
CA GLU A 41 -35.40 35.10 1.01
C GLU A 41 -34.39 34.28 1.83
N ILE A 42 -33.14 34.74 1.97
CA ILE A 42 -32.14 34.07 2.82
C ILE A 42 -32.56 34.08 4.30
N ALA A 43 -33.16 35.17 4.78
CA ALA A 43 -33.64 35.25 6.15
C ALA A 43 -34.84 34.32 6.39
N GLU A 44 -35.75 34.19 5.41
CA GLU A 44 -36.88 33.26 5.47
C GLU A 44 -36.42 31.80 5.40
N ILE A 45 -35.43 31.47 4.55
CA ILE A 45 -34.80 30.14 4.50
C ILE A 45 -34.12 29.82 5.83
N LYS A 46 -33.35 30.76 6.40
CA LYS A 46 -32.68 30.56 7.69
C LYS A 46 -33.69 30.33 8.83
N GLU A 47 -34.78 31.10 8.88
CA GLU A 47 -35.85 30.89 9.87
C GLU A 47 -36.56 29.54 9.67
N THR A 48 -36.64 29.04 8.44
CA THR A 48 -37.22 27.72 8.14
C THR A 48 -36.26 26.57 8.48
N THR A 49 -34.96 26.76 8.29
CA THR A 49 -33.89 25.82 8.68
C THR A 49 -33.77 25.73 10.21
N ASP A 50 -33.81 26.87 10.91
CA ASP A 50 -33.77 26.90 12.37
C ASP A 50 -35.00 26.17 12.95
N LYS A 51 -36.19 26.34 12.35
CA LYS A 51 -37.42 25.58 12.72
C LYS A 51 -37.34 24.10 12.39
N ALA A 52 -36.64 23.71 11.33
CA ALA A 52 -36.45 22.30 10.97
C ALA A 52 -35.49 21.61 11.94
N GLN A 53 -34.46 22.31 12.40
CA GLN A 53 -33.52 21.85 13.41
C GLN A 53 -34.18 21.75 14.80
N GLU A 54 -35.07 22.70 15.13
CA GLU A 54 -35.93 22.63 16.32
C GLU A 54 -36.91 21.45 16.24
N ALA A 55 -37.46 21.16 15.05
CA ALA A 55 -38.30 19.98 14.80
C ALA A 55 -37.54 18.65 14.93
N THR A 56 -36.25 18.61 14.62
CA THR A 56 -35.42 17.40 14.83
C THR A 56 -35.20 17.15 16.33
N GLY A 57 -35.02 18.22 17.11
CA GLY A 57 -35.02 18.15 18.57
C GLY A 57 -36.34 17.60 19.13
N TYR A 58 -37.48 18.09 18.63
CA TYR A 58 -38.79 17.57 19.03
C TYR A 58 -39.03 16.10 18.66
N ILE A 59 -38.42 15.59 17.57
CA ILE A 59 -38.54 14.18 17.17
C ILE A 59 -37.68 13.27 18.06
N MET A 60 -36.48 13.71 18.46
CA MET A 60 -35.65 12.99 19.44
C MET A 60 -36.29 12.95 20.83
N ASP A 61 -36.85 14.08 21.27
CA ASP A 61 -37.58 14.15 22.54
C ASP A 61 -38.83 13.25 22.48
N PHE A 62 -39.56 13.24 21.37
CA PHE A 62 -40.72 12.36 21.16
C PHE A 62 -40.35 10.87 21.12
N GLY A 63 -39.22 10.50 20.51
CA GLY A 63 -38.71 9.13 20.50
C GLY A 63 -38.27 8.65 21.89
N THR A 64 -37.74 9.57 22.70
CA THR A 64 -37.39 9.31 24.10
C THR A 64 -38.65 9.09 24.95
N ASP A 65 -39.65 9.97 24.81
CA ASP A 65 -40.95 9.86 25.48
C ASP A 65 -41.69 8.56 25.11
N LEU A 66 -41.60 8.11 23.85
CA LEU A 66 -42.19 6.84 23.39
C LEU A 66 -41.53 5.62 24.02
N ASN A 67 -40.22 5.66 24.25
CA ASN A 67 -39.51 4.61 24.96
C ASN A 67 -39.86 4.58 26.45
N GLU A 68 -40.07 5.75 27.08
CA GLU A 68 -40.58 5.79 28.46
C GLU A 68 -41.98 5.16 28.56
N ILE A 69 -42.88 5.42 27.60
CA ILE A 69 -44.21 4.78 27.54
C ILE A 69 -44.10 3.27 27.30
N ARG A 70 -43.19 2.83 26.43
CA ARG A 70 -42.96 1.39 26.14
C ARG A 70 -42.39 0.66 27.35
N GLU A 71 -41.44 1.26 28.07
CA GLU A 71 -40.91 0.72 29.30
C GLU A 71 -42.01 0.56 30.36
N LEU A 72 -42.92 1.53 30.46
CA LEU A 72 -44.09 1.47 31.35
C LEU A 72 -45.09 0.37 30.97
N LEU A 73 -45.12 -0.02 29.69
CA LEU A 73 -45.93 -1.13 29.14
C LEU A 73 -45.17 -2.47 29.07
N LEU A 74 -43.92 -2.52 29.57
CA LEU A 74 -43.01 -3.68 29.45
C LEU A 74 -42.79 -4.14 28.00
N LEU A 75 -42.89 -3.22 27.04
CA LEU A 75 -42.55 -3.45 25.64
C LEU A 75 -41.06 -3.16 25.42
N PRO A 76 -40.41 -3.84 24.46
CA PRO A 76 -39.02 -3.56 24.12
C PRO A 76 -38.86 -2.09 23.68
N THR A 77 -37.87 -1.40 24.25
CA THR A 77 -37.46 -0.06 23.81
C THR A 77 -36.79 -0.17 22.44
N GLU A 78 -37.07 0.76 21.53
CA GLU A 78 -36.39 0.84 20.23
C GLU A 78 -35.45 2.02 20.17
N ASN A 79 -34.31 1.84 19.52
CA ASN A 79 -33.35 2.90 19.36
C ASN A 79 -33.70 3.72 18.11
N TYR A 80 -34.41 4.82 18.30
CA TYR A 80 -34.78 5.74 17.22
C TYR A 80 -33.61 6.61 16.73
N ALA A 81 -32.38 6.34 17.18
CA ALA A 81 -31.24 7.24 17.10
C ALA A 81 -30.24 6.98 15.96
N THR A 82 -30.49 6.08 15.00
CA THR A 82 -29.48 5.76 13.97
C THR A 82 -30.09 5.55 12.59
N LEU A 83 -29.95 6.58 11.75
CA LEU A 83 -29.94 6.50 10.28
C LEU A 83 -28.49 6.39 9.79
N ASN A 84 -27.74 5.38 10.26
CA ASN A 84 -26.46 5.02 9.68
C ASN A 84 -26.60 3.62 9.08
N GLY A 85 -26.58 3.58 7.75
CA GLY A 85 -26.76 2.39 6.95
C GLY A 85 -25.70 1.33 7.23
N ASP A 86 -26.15 0.13 7.52
CA ASP A 86 -25.94 -1.05 6.67
C ASP A 86 -26.73 -2.21 7.29
N ASP A 87 -27.29 -3.05 6.43
CA ASP A 87 -28.24 -4.15 6.68
C ASP A 87 -29.72 -3.79 6.93
N ILE A 88 -30.46 -3.56 5.83
CA ILE A 88 -31.90 -3.85 5.79
C ILE A 88 -32.21 -4.68 4.53
N GLU A 89 -32.07 -6.01 4.63
CA GLU A 89 -32.95 -6.91 3.87
C GLU A 89 -34.26 -7.07 4.65
N THR A 90 -35.17 -6.13 4.48
CA THR A 90 -36.60 -6.38 4.70
C THR A 90 -37.40 -5.62 3.66
N GLU A 91 -38.21 -6.37 2.92
CA GLU A 91 -39.32 -5.88 2.11
C GLU A 91 -40.25 -5.02 3.00
N ASP A 92 -40.01 -3.72 3.03
CA ASP A 92 -41.03 -2.72 3.30
C ASP A 92 -40.82 -1.62 2.27
N GLU A 93 -41.83 -1.40 1.42
CA GLU A 93 -41.95 -0.22 0.56
C GLU A 93 -42.22 1.02 1.44
N GLY A 94 -41.30 1.31 2.37
CA GLY A 94 -41.09 2.64 2.89
C GLY A 94 -40.69 3.53 1.74
N ASP A 95 -41.20 4.76 1.73
CA ASP A 95 -41.12 5.68 0.59
C ASP A 95 -39.65 6.03 0.29
N THR A 96 -38.98 5.20 -0.53
CA THR A 96 -37.56 5.33 -0.95
C THR A 96 -37.21 6.73 -1.42
N VAL A 97 -38.18 7.45 -1.96
CA VAL A 97 -38.07 8.86 -2.37
C VAL A 97 -37.78 9.79 -1.19
N ILE A 98 -38.35 9.54 -0.02
CA ILE A 98 -38.13 10.34 1.19
C ILE A 98 -36.70 10.11 1.71
N GLU A 99 -36.25 8.87 1.77
CA GLU A 99 -34.88 8.51 2.16
C GLU A 99 -33.85 9.08 1.17
N ASP A 100 -34.09 8.92 -0.13
CA ASP A 100 -33.27 9.51 -1.19
C ASP A 100 -33.25 11.05 -1.13
N MET A 101 -34.38 11.69 -0.78
CA MET A 101 -34.44 13.13 -0.57
C MET A 101 -33.64 13.57 0.65
N PHE A 102 -33.67 12.83 1.77
CA PHE A 102 -32.85 13.14 2.93
C PHE A 102 -31.36 12.94 2.63
N ALA A 103 -30.99 11.86 1.94
CA ALA A 103 -29.63 11.61 1.48
C ALA A 103 -29.15 12.74 0.54
N TYR A 104 -30.00 13.18 -0.39
CA TYR A 104 -29.69 14.29 -1.30
C TYR A 104 -29.53 15.63 -0.57
N VAL A 105 -30.43 15.95 0.38
CA VAL A 105 -30.33 17.17 1.20
C VAL A 105 -29.08 17.13 2.08
N HIS A 106 -28.76 15.98 2.66
CA HIS A 106 -27.52 15.76 3.41
C HIS A 106 -26.29 15.98 2.51
N GLN A 107 -26.28 15.39 1.31
CA GLN A 107 -25.18 15.55 0.36
C GLN A 107 -25.01 17.01 -0.10
N ILE A 108 -26.10 17.75 -0.29
CA ILE A 108 -26.03 19.21 -0.54
C ILE A 108 -25.41 19.92 0.66
N GLY A 109 -25.81 19.56 1.88
CA GLY A 109 -25.25 20.11 3.12
C GLY A 109 -23.75 19.88 3.24
N VAL A 110 -23.30 18.65 3.01
CA VAL A 110 -21.88 18.26 2.99
C VAL A 110 -21.14 19.03 1.88
N SER A 111 -21.66 19.04 0.65
CA SER A 111 -21.04 19.75 -0.48
C SER A 111 -20.86 21.25 -0.20
N LYS A 112 -21.87 21.87 0.44
CA LYS A 112 -21.81 23.26 0.84
C LYS A 112 -20.76 23.48 1.94
N THR A 113 -20.68 22.58 2.91
CA THR A 113 -19.68 22.63 3.99
C THR A 113 -18.26 22.48 3.42
N ILE A 114 -18.07 21.57 2.47
CA ILE A 114 -16.80 21.41 1.73
C ILE A 114 -16.43 22.71 1.01
N GLU A 115 -17.37 23.33 0.28
CA GLU A 115 -17.10 24.58 -0.45
C GLU A 115 -16.77 25.74 0.50
N GLU A 116 -17.52 25.90 1.59
CA GLU A 116 -17.29 26.93 2.61
C GLU A 116 -15.92 26.74 3.29
N ASN A 117 -15.61 25.51 3.72
CA ASN A 117 -14.35 25.21 4.41
C ASN A 117 -13.14 25.25 3.46
N THR A 118 -13.29 24.84 2.19
CA THR A 118 -12.23 25.00 1.18
C THR A 118 -11.93 26.47 0.96
N THR A 119 -12.96 27.30 0.81
CA THR A 119 -12.80 28.75 0.68
C THR A 119 -12.12 29.35 1.93
N GLN A 120 -12.52 28.92 3.12
CA GLN A 120 -11.92 29.37 4.38
C GLN A 120 -10.42 29.01 4.44
N VAL A 121 -10.05 27.78 4.09
CA VAL A 121 -8.65 27.33 4.06
C VAL A 121 -7.85 28.13 3.01
N ASP A 122 -8.40 28.33 1.82
CA ASP A 122 -7.75 29.09 0.75
C ASP A 122 -7.50 30.54 1.15
N GLU A 123 -8.52 31.21 1.71
CA GLU A 123 -8.42 32.59 2.20
C GLU A 123 -7.39 32.69 3.32
N TYR A 124 -7.43 31.79 4.29
CA TYR A 124 -6.52 31.79 5.43
C TYR A 124 -5.07 31.57 5.02
N LEU A 125 -4.80 30.51 4.24
CA LEU A 125 -3.42 30.19 3.85
C LEU A 125 -2.82 31.26 2.92
N SER A 126 -3.64 31.98 2.16
CA SER A 126 -3.21 33.05 1.25
C SER A 126 -2.91 34.39 1.95
N THR A 127 -3.05 34.47 3.28
CA THR A 127 -2.73 35.70 4.03
C THR A 127 -1.23 35.95 4.13
N GLU A 128 -0.84 37.23 4.16
CA GLU A 128 0.57 37.65 4.36
C GLU A 128 1.10 37.24 5.75
N GLU A 129 0.22 37.20 6.75
CA GLU A 129 0.54 36.77 8.11
C GLU A 129 1.04 35.32 8.12
N ILE A 130 0.37 34.41 7.41
CA ILE A 130 0.78 33.01 7.29
C ILE A 130 2.07 32.88 6.48
N GLY A 131 2.22 33.62 5.39
CA GLY A 131 3.48 33.67 4.64
C GLY A 131 4.67 34.08 5.52
N THR A 132 4.46 35.05 6.42
CA THR A 132 5.49 35.50 7.38
C THR A 132 5.76 34.43 8.43
N LEU A 133 4.72 33.84 9.02
CA LEU A 133 4.85 32.77 10.02
C LEU A 133 5.64 31.57 9.49
N LEU A 134 5.34 31.11 8.27
CA LEU A 134 6.06 30.02 7.63
C LEU A 134 7.53 30.38 7.40
N GLN A 135 7.82 31.58 6.90
CA GLN A 135 9.21 32.03 6.69
C GLN A 135 10.00 32.12 7.99
N GLU A 136 9.39 32.60 9.08
CA GLU A 136 10.02 32.67 10.40
C GLU A 136 10.42 31.27 10.93
N GLN A 137 9.64 30.24 10.57
CA GLN A 137 9.93 28.84 10.90
C GLN A 137 10.78 28.12 9.84
N GLY A 138 11.23 28.81 8.79
CA GLY A 138 12.00 28.20 7.70
C GLY A 138 11.19 27.23 6.82
N LEU A 139 9.87 27.39 6.82
CA LEU A 139 8.93 26.61 6.05
C LEU A 139 8.52 27.38 4.79
N SER A 140 8.05 26.63 3.79
CA SER A 140 7.57 27.17 2.53
C SER A 140 6.30 26.48 2.08
N ARG A 141 5.53 27.18 1.25
CA ARG A 141 4.30 26.69 0.62
C ARG A 141 4.18 27.39 -0.73
N ALA A 142 3.83 26.66 -1.79
CA ALA A 142 3.53 27.30 -3.06
C ALA A 142 2.09 27.84 -3.08
N ASP A 143 1.86 28.89 -3.87
CA ASP A 143 0.51 29.46 -4.01
C ASP A 143 -0.46 28.42 -4.57
N GLY A 144 -1.58 28.20 -3.87
CA GLY A 144 -2.58 27.19 -4.23
C GLY A 144 -2.21 25.77 -3.84
N GLU A 145 -1.10 25.54 -3.15
CA GLU A 145 -0.77 24.25 -2.52
C GLU A 145 -1.19 24.25 -1.05
N TYR A 146 -1.64 23.09 -0.58
CA TYR A 146 -1.97 22.85 0.83
C TYR A 146 -0.84 22.15 1.60
N GLU A 147 0.28 21.87 0.93
CA GLU A 147 1.45 21.24 1.53
C GLU A 147 2.44 22.29 2.03
N ILE A 148 2.83 22.14 3.30
CA ILE A 148 3.86 22.94 3.95
C ILE A 148 5.13 22.12 3.95
N LYS A 149 6.17 22.70 3.35
CA LYS A 149 7.44 22.03 3.11
C LYS A 149 8.57 22.68 3.90
N ASP A 150 9.55 21.88 4.26
CA ASP A 150 10.80 22.38 4.84
C ASP A 150 11.75 22.93 3.76
N ALA A 151 12.95 23.35 4.18
CA ALA A 151 13.99 23.84 3.28
C ALA A 151 14.56 22.75 2.35
N LEU A 152 14.27 21.47 2.59
CA LEU A 152 14.66 20.32 1.76
C LEU A 152 13.53 19.89 0.81
N ASP A 153 12.46 20.68 0.71
CA ASP A 153 11.25 20.40 -0.09
C ASP A 153 10.48 19.15 0.40
N ARG A 154 10.64 18.75 1.67
CA ARG A 154 9.88 17.66 2.29
C ARG A 154 8.56 18.20 2.83
N ALA A 155 7.44 17.62 2.41
CA ALA A 155 6.11 17.95 2.95
C ALA A 155 5.99 17.50 4.41
N LEU A 156 5.91 18.46 5.33
CA LEU A 156 5.81 18.20 6.77
C LEU A 156 4.35 18.17 7.26
N LEU A 157 3.52 19.04 6.68
CA LEU A 157 2.12 19.19 7.04
C LEU A 157 1.30 19.43 5.79
N ARG A 158 0.13 18.82 5.71
CA ARG A 158 -0.87 19.06 4.67
C ARG A 158 -2.15 19.52 5.33
N VAL A 159 -2.71 20.62 4.82
CA VAL A 159 -4.05 21.06 5.18
C VAL A 159 -5.04 20.44 4.21
N GLY A 160 -6.18 19.94 4.68
CA GLY A 160 -7.17 19.36 3.79
C GLY A 160 -8.58 19.54 4.33
N VAL A 161 -9.55 19.30 3.44
CA VAL A 161 -10.98 19.25 3.76
C VAL A 161 -11.46 17.86 3.37
N SER A 162 -12.10 17.16 4.32
CA SER A 162 -12.61 15.81 4.14
C SER A 162 -13.75 15.80 3.13
N GLU A 163 -13.72 14.84 2.19
CA GLU A 163 -14.78 14.70 1.18
C GLU A 163 -16.06 14.08 1.76
N GLU A 164 -15.98 13.45 2.95
CA GLU A 164 -17.10 12.71 3.55
C GLU A 164 -18.03 13.62 4.37
N ASP A 165 -17.46 14.54 5.14
CA ASP A 165 -18.18 15.39 6.09
C ASP A 165 -17.85 16.89 5.96
N GLY A 166 -16.86 17.24 5.13
CA GLY A 166 -16.37 18.60 4.98
C GLY A 166 -15.51 19.10 6.12
N ALA A 167 -15.09 18.25 7.07
CA ALA A 167 -14.24 18.67 8.18
C ALA A 167 -12.84 19.10 7.69
N ILE A 168 -12.26 20.12 8.31
CA ILE A 168 -10.88 20.54 8.02
C ILE A 168 -9.93 19.66 8.84
N TYR A 169 -8.89 19.13 8.22
CA TYR A 169 -7.85 18.34 8.88
C TYR A 169 -6.45 18.87 8.59
N LEU A 170 -5.55 18.64 9.54
CA LEU A 170 -4.11 18.77 9.36
C LEU A 170 -3.51 17.37 9.40
N GLN A 171 -2.87 16.97 8.31
CA GLN A 171 -2.17 15.69 8.20
C GLN A 171 -0.67 15.94 8.27
N ASN A 172 0.04 15.30 9.20
CA ASN A 172 1.49 15.45 9.30
C ASN A 172 2.26 14.43 8.46
N TYR A 173 3.59 14.53 8.46
CA TYR A 173 4.51 13.61 7.76
C TYR A 173 4.30 12.11 8.08
N PHE A 174 3.74 11.81 9.26
CA PHE A 174 3.50 10.45 9.74
C PHE A 174 2.07 9.97 9.46
N ASP A 175 1.32 10.67 8.59
CA ASP A 175 -0.09 10.42 8.27
C ASP A 175 -1.02 10.47 9.50
N GLU A 176 -0.63 11.22 10.55
CA GLU A 176 -1.50 11.48 11.69
C GLU A 176 -2.45 12.63 11.33
N ASP A 177 -3.75 12.34 11.27
CA ASP A 177 -4.79 13.33 10.98
C ASP A 177 -5.27 14.02 12.27
N ILE A 178 -5.27 15.35 12.25
CA ILE A 178 -5.77 16.21 13.32
C ILE A 178 -7.00 16.93 12.78
N GLU A 179 -8.17 16.47 13.18
CA GLU A 179 -9.45 17.13 12.85
C GLU A 179 -9.56 18.47 13.61
N ILE A 180 -9.80 19.55 12.87
CA ILE A 180 -9.91 20.90 13.43
C ILE A 180 -11.33 21.14 13.93
N ASN A 181 -11.51 20.89 15.23
CA ASN A 181 -12.73 21.21 15.96
C ASN A 181 -12.69 22.65 16.50
N GLY A 182 -12.76 23.65 15.63
CA GLY A 182 -12.78 25.06 16.04
C GLY A 182 -12.14 26.05 15.06
N ASP A 183 -11.44 27.05 15.59
CA ASP A 183 -10.79 28.08 14.78
C ASP A 183 -9.54 27.52 14.09
N LEU A 184 -9.58 27.48 12.74
CA LEU A 184 -8.47 27.08 11.88
C LEU A 184 -7.17 27.79 12.23
N SER A 185 -7.24 29.09 12.56
CA SER A 185 -6.03 29.87 12.83
C SER A 185 -5.29 29.37 14.07
N VAL A 186 -6.03 29.13 15.15
CA VAL A 186 -5.49 28.65 16.42
C VAL A 186 -4.89 27.26 16.28
N ALA A 187 -5.61 26.34 15.62
CA ALA A 187 -5.13 24.97 15.41
C ALA A 187 -3.86 24.96 14.53
N PHE A 188 -3.86 25.71 13.43
CA PHE A 188 -2.74 25.79 12.52
C PHE A 188 -1.49 26.41 13.19
N GLU A 189 -1.63 27.56 13.86
CA GLU A 189 -0.53 28.20 14.57
C GLU A 189 0.07 27.30 15.65
N SER A 190 -0.78 26.54 16.35
CA SER A 190 -0.34 25.54 17.32
C SER A 190 0.53 24.45 16.68
N GLU A 191 0.11 23.89 15.54
CA GLU A 191 0.88 22.87 14.83
C GLU A 191 2.19 23.42 14.26
N ILE A 192 2.18 24.64 13.71
CA ILE A 192 3.40 25.30 13.26
C ILE A 192 4.35 25.58 14.43
N ALA A 193 3.86 25.97 15.61
CA ALA A 193 4.69 26.13 16.79
C ALA A 193 5.32 24.80 17.26
N ASN A 194 4.62 23.68 17.07
CA ASN A 194 5.09 22.33 17.38
C ASN A 194 5.97 21.70 16.28
N MET A 195 6.25 22.42 15.19
CA MET A 195 7.02 21.91 14.05
C MET A 195 8.43 21.43 14.43
N SER A 196 9.05 22.03 15.45
CA SER A 196 10.35 21.58 15.99
C SER A 196 10.30 20.16 16.56
N ALA A 197 9.19 19.75 17.16
CA ALA A 197 9.00 18.39 17.66
C ALA A 197 8.79 17.40 16.52
N LEU A 198 8.02 17.79 15.49
CA LEU A 198 7.80 16.97 14.30
C LEU A 198 9.10 16.74 13.53
N THR A 199 9.85 17.81 13.26
CA THR A 199 11.18 17.72 12.62
C THR A 199 12.15 16.89 13.45
N GLY A 200 12.14 17.02 14.78
CA GLY A 200 12.92 16.14 15.67
C GLY A 200 12.56 14.65 15.52
N ARG A 201 11.26 14.31 15.39
CA ARG A 201 10.83 12.92 15.11
C ARG A 201 11.31 12.44 13.74
N ILE A 202 11.24 13.30 12.72
CA ILE A 202 11.73 13.00 11.37
C ILE A 202 13.25 12.77 11.39
N ASP A 203 14.01 13.59 12.11
CA ASP A 203 15.45 13.42 12.24
C ASP A 203 15.82 12.09 12.91
N VAL A 204 15.07 11.65 13.92
CA VAL A 204 15.25 10.32 14.53
C VAL A 204 14.99 9.22 13.50
N LEU A 205 13.92 9.32 12.73
CA LEU A 205 13.59 8.38 11.66
C LEU A 205 14.67 8.36 10.56
N ASP A 206 15.14 9.50 10.09
CA ASP A 206 16.17 9.60 9.05
C ASP A 206 17.53 9.09 9.54
N ASN A 207 17.87 9.30 10.81
CA ASN A 207 19.05 8.70 11.43
C ASN A 207 18.92 7.17 11.47
N ALA A 208 17.78 6.64 11.91
CA ALA A 208 17.52 5.20 11.93
C ALA A 208 17.62 4.57 10.53
N ARG A 209 17.04 5.22 9.50
CA ARG A 209 17.17 4.79 8.10
C ARG A 209 18.62 4.81 7.61
N THR A 210 19.35 5.87 7.95
CA THR A 210 20.77 6.02 7.56
C THR A 210 21.63 4.94 8.22
N GLU A 211 21.41 4.68 9.51
CA GLU A 211 22.10 3.63 10.26
C GLU A 211 21.81 2.25 9.68
N LEU A 212 20.53 1.88 9.47
CA LEU A 212 20.15 0.63 8.82
C LEU A 212 20.74 0.48 7.43
N SER A 213 20.68 1.54 6.62
CA SER A 213 21.26 1.55 5.28
C SER A 213 22.77 1.29 5.33
N SER A 214 23.50 1.97 6.20
CA SER A 214 24.95 1.75 6.33
C SER A 214 25.27 0.31 6.78
N MET A 215 24.51 -0.22 7.75
CA MET A 215 24.65 -1.60 8.24
C MET A 215 24.35 -2.66 7.17
N LEU A 216 23.42 -2.40 6.24
CA LEU A 216 22.98 -3.36 5.24
C LEU A 216 23.72 -3.28 3.90
N TYR A 217 24.23 -2.10 3.52
CA TYR A 217 24.79 -1.89 2.17
C TYR A 217 26.27 -1.51 2.13
N GLU A 218 26.82 -0.95 3.21
CA GLU A 218 28.15 -0.33 3.16
C GLU A 218 29.21 -1.16 3.91
N SER A 219 29.04 -1.36 5.21
CA SER A 219 30.01 -2.08 6.05
C SER A 219 29.45 -2.39 7.44
N GLY A 220 29.95 -3.45 8.07
CA GLY A 220 29.59 -3.84 9.45
C GLY A 220 29.18 -5.31 9.52
N ASP A 221 28.93 -5.80 10.73
CA ASP A 221 28.69 -7.23 10.98
C ASP A 221 27.47 -7.76 10.18
N ALA A 222 26.41 -6.96 10.05
CA ALA A 222 25.23 -7.34 9.26
C ALA A 222 25.54 -7.43 7.75
N TYR A 223 26.27 -6.46 7.20
CA TYR A 223 26.74 -6.48 5.82
C TYR A 223 27.64 -7.68 5.55
N ASP A 224 28.61 -7.94 6.44
CA ASP A 224 29.53 -9.06 6.30
C ASP A 224 28.78 -10.41 6.35
N ALA A 225 27.79 -10.55 7.24
CA ALA A 225 26.92 -11.73 7.32
C ALA A 225 26.10 -11.96 6.03
N LEU A 226 25.58 -10.89 5.42
CA LEU A 226 24.90 -10.98 4.11
C LEU A 226 25.87 -11.47 3.03
N MET A 227 27.06 -10.84 2.96
CA MET A 227 28.04 -11.12 1.92
C MET A 227 28.63 -12.54 2.03
N GLU A 228 28.88 -13.03 3.25
CA GLU A 228 29.35 -14.40 3.50
C GLU A 228 28.36 -15.45 2.98
N LYS A 229 27.06 -15.15 3.07
CA LYS A 229 25.98 -16.00 2.54
C LYS A 229 25.65 -15.75 1.07
N GLY A 230 26.31 -14.80 0.41
CA GLY A 230 25.98 -14.38 -0.95
C GLY A 230 24.58 -13.74 -1.07
N MET A 231 24.05 -13.26 0.04
CA MET A 231 22.80 -12.49 0.10
C MET A 231 23.07 -11.01 -0.14
N LYS A 232 22.00 -10.24 -0.35
CA LYS A 232 22.04 -8.77 -0.35
C LYS A 232 20.73 -8.22 0.20
N ALA A 233 20.75 -6.98 0.69
CA ALA A 233 19.52 -6.21 0.87
C ALA A 233 19.08 -5.58 -0.47
N GLU A 234 17.78 -5.62 -0.78
CA GLU A 234 17.16 -4.78 -1.82
C GLU A 234 17.04 -3.34 -1.34
N ALA A 235 17.02 -2.39 -2.28
CA ALA A 235 16.83 -0.98 -1.97
C ALA A 235 15.59 -0.75 -1.09
N GLU A 236 15.71 0.24 -0.20
CA GLU A 236 14.64 0.67 0.70
C GLU A 236 13.33 0.91 -0.06
N TYR A 237 12.23 0.36 0.47
CA TYR A 237 10.89 0.54 -0.05
C TYR A 237 10.02 1.29 0.97
N ASP A 238 9.56 2.50 0.62
CA ASP A 238 8.58 3.25 1.42
C ASP A 238 7.17 2.74 1.09
N ASN A 239 6.50 2.17 2.08
CA ASN A 239 5.14 1.62 1.93
C ASN A 239 4.05 2.56 2.50
N GLY A 240 4.40 3.81 2.81
CA GLY A 240 3.53 4.81 3.42
C GLY A 240 3.74 4.88 4.93
N SER A 241 3.54 3.78 5.65
CA SER A 241 3.63 3.75 7.13
C SER A 241 4.99 3.27 7.66
N SER A 242 5.85 2.73 6.80
CA SER A 242 7.14 2.17 7.17
C SER A 242 8.12 2.11 6.00
N TYR A 243 9.38 1.85 6.32
CA TYR A 243 10.44 1.53 5.36
C TYR A 243 10.81 0.06 5.46
N ASP A 244 10.68 -0.65 4.36
CA ASP A 244 11.01 -2.06 4.25
C ASP A 244 12.36 -2.28 3.57
N TYR A 245 13.16 -3.18 4.14
CA TYR A 245 14.42 -3.66 3.58
C TYR A 245 14.31 -5.18 3.39
N TYR A 246 14.24 -5.64 2.15
CA TYR A 246 14.13 -7.07 1.84
C TYR A 246 15.51 -7.70 1.74
N LEU A 247 15.74 -8.76 2.51
CA LEU A 247 16.96 -9.56 2.41
C LEU A 247 16.73 -10.69 1.42
N VAL A 248 17.48 -10.67 0.32
CA VAL A 248 17.31 -11.59 -0.79
C VAL A 248 18.53 -12.44 -1.03
N ASN A 249 18.28 -13.64 -1.52
CA ASN A 249 19.30 -14.54 -2.01
C ASN A 249 19.78 -14.15 -3.43
N GLN A 250 20.79 -14.88 -3.93
CA GLN A 250 21.35 -14.74 -5.27
C GLN A 250 20.28 -14.87 -6.37
N ASP A 251 19.29 -15.74 -6.18
CA ASP A 251 18.17 -15.95 -7.10
C ASP A 251 17.01 -14.94 -6.94
N GLN A 252 17.19 -13.92 -6.10
CA GLN A 252 16.20 -12.90 -5.71
C GLN A 252 15.03 -13.43 -4.87
N THR A 253 15.11 -14.66 -4.35
CA THR A 253 14.14 -15.11 -3.35
C THR A 253 14.30 -14.30 -2.07
N ARG A 254 13.20 -13.74 -1.56
CA ARG A 254 13.14 -13.03 -0.29
C ARG A 254 13.18 -14.02 0.86
N LEU A 255 14.14 -13.86 1.75
CA LEU A 255 14.33 -14.73 2.92
C LEU A 255 13.88 -14.05 4.20
N ALA A 256 14.04 -12.73 4.29
CA ALA A 256 13.60 -11.95 5.44
C ALA A 256 13.27 -10.50 5.05
N THR A 257 12.57 -9.81 5.95
CA THR A 257 12.26 -8.38 5.85
C THR A 257 12.63 -7.70 7.17
N LEU A 258 13.26 -6.53 7.07
CA LEU A 258 13.38 -5.57 8.16
C LEU A 258 12.41 -4.42 7.88
N THR A 259 11.50 -4.16 8.82
CA THR A 259 10.50 -3.08 8.70
C THR A 259 10.74 -2.03 9.77
N LEU A 260 11.07 -0.81 9.36
CA LEU A 260 11.18 0.37 10.23
C LEU A 260 9.87 1.14 10.19
N ALA A 261 9.06 1.05 11.25
CA ALA A 261 7.80 1.78 11.34
C ALA A 261 8.04 3.28 11.52
N LYS A 262 7.41 4.13 10.71
CA LYS A 262 7.56 5.60 10.83
C LYS A 262 7.06 6.10 12.20
N ALA A 263 6.00 5.48 12.72
CA ALA A 263 5.45 5.78 14.05
C ALA A 263 6.33 5.33 15.22
N SER A 264 7.32 4.46 15.00
CA SER A 264 8.20 3.92 16.05
C SER A 264 9.62 3.67 15.50
N PRO A 265 10.38 4.74 15.22
CA PRO A 265 11.66 4.65 14.51
C PRO A 265 12.82 4.08 15.35
N GLU A 266 12.59 3.76 16.63
CA GLU A 266 13.63 3.28 17.55
C GLU A 266 13.96 1.79 17.41
N VAL A 267 13.05 1.03 16.79
CA VAL A 267 13.18 -0.42 16.60
C VAL A 267 12.80 -0.81 15.19
N VAL A 268 13.39 -1.89 14.69
CA VAL A 268 12.93 -2.54 13.46
C VAL A 268 12.22 -3.83 13.80
N THR A 269 11.22 -4.17 12.99
CA THR A 269 10.61 -5.49 13.05
C THR A 269 11.35 -6.41 12.10
N TRP A 270 11.96 -7.46 12.64
CA TRP A 270 12.47 -8.58 11.86
C TRP A 270 11.32 -9.51 11.49
N SER A 271 11.31 -9.98 10.26
CA SER A 271 10.42 -11.04 9.78
C SER A 271 11.22 -12.06 8.98
N ASP A 272 11.36 -13.28 9.49
CA ASP A 272 11.87 -14.42 8.73
C ASP A 272 10.71 -15.00 7.89
N LEU A 273 10.85 -14.96 6.56
CA LEU A 273 9.79 -15.41 5.64
C LEU A 273 9.74 -16.93 5.48
N THR A 274 10.79 -17.64 5.93
CA THR A 274 10.87 -19.10 5.87
C THR A 274 10.15 -19.73 7.06
N THR A 275 10.37 -19.18 8.26
CA THR A 275 9.78 -19.69 9.50
C THR A 275 8.47 -18.98 9.86
N GLY A 276 8.29 -17.74 9.39
CA GLY A 276 7.19 -16.86 9.78
C GLY A 276 7.43 -16.16 11.12
N ASP A 277 8.63 -16.28 11.70
CA ASP A 277 8.97 -15.65 12.97
C ASP A 277 9.09 -14.14 12.80
N MET A 278 8.45 -13.40 13.71
CA MET A 278 8.50 -11.94 13.75
C MET A 278 8.88 -11.45 15.14
N ALA A 279 9.82 -10.51 15.22
CA ALA A 279 10.25 -9.94 16.48
C ALA A 279 10.69 -8.47 16.33
N PRO A 280 10.39 -7.60 17.31
CA PRO A 280 11.04 -6.31 17.39
C PRO A 280 12.50 -6.50 17.78
N VAL A 281 13.40 -5.80 17.09
CA VAL A 281 14.85 -5.88 17.30
C VAL A 281 15.46 -4.48 17.28
N GLU A 282 16.52 -4.31 18.06
CA GLU A 282 17.28 -3.06 18.11
C GLU A 282 18.03 -2.85 16.80
N ILE A 283 18.21 -1.58 16.42
CA ILE A 283 19.02 -1.18 15.27
C ILE A 283 20.50 -1.30 15.68
N ASP A 284 21.05 -2.51 15.57
CA ASP A 284 22.44 -2.82 15.89
C ASP A 284 23.00 -3.86 14.91
N ALA A 285 24.22 -3.63 14.43
CA ALA A 285 24.83 -4.46 13.39
C ALA A 285 25.05 -5.91 13.86
N ALA A 286 25.45 -6.12 15.12
CA ALA A 286 25.73 -7.45 15.65
C ALA A 286 24.43 -8.24 15.93
N VAL A 287 23.38 -7.55 16.40
CA VAL A 287 22.04 -8.14 16.56
C VAL A 287 21.49 -8.59 15.21
N LEU A 288 21.57 -7.73 14.19
CA LEU A 288 21.12 -8.06 12.84
C LEU A 288 21.94 -9.21 12.22
N ALA A 289 23.26 -9.22 12.41
CA ALA A 289 24.12 -10.32 11.94
C ALA A 289 23.71 -11.67 12.53
N ALA A 290 23.38 -11.72 13.83
CA ALA A 290 22.93 -12.93 14.51
C ALA A 290 21.58 -13.46 13.98
N LEU A 291 20.74 -12.60 13.40
CA LEU A 291 19.48 -12.99 12.74
C LEU A 291 19.70 -13.46 11.30
N ILE A 292 20.72 -12.91 10.61
CA ILE A 292 21.08 -13.29 9.24
C ILE A 292 21.79 -14.65 9.22
N GLU A 293 22.67 -14.93 10.20
CA GLU A 293 23.47 -16.16 10.27
C GLU A 293 22.67 -17.49 10.16
N PRO A 294 21.49 -17.65 10.80
CA PRO A 294 20.71 -18.87 10.65
C PRO A 294 19.91 -18.98 9.35
N LEU A 295 19.80 -17.92 8.54
CA LEU A 295 19.02 -17.97 7.30
C LEU A 295 19.61 -18.96 6.30
N ASP A 296 18.75 -19.80 5.71
CA ASP A 296 19.12 -20.67 4.60
C ASP A 296 19.18 -19.86 3.30
N ALA A 297 20.40 -19.44 2.93
CA ALA A 297 20.70 -18.75 1.69
C ALA A 297 20.94 -19.71 0.51
N SER A 298 20.52 -20.97 0.61
CA SER A 298 20.57 -21.89 -0.54
C SER A 298 19.55 -21.45 -1.59
N THR A 299 19.97 -21.37 -2.84
CA THR A 299 19.06 -21.13 -3.97
C THR A 299 18.10 -22.30 -4.16
N LEU A 300 16.97 -22.08 -4.83
CA LEU A 300 16.05 -23.17 -5.21
C LEU A 300 16.75 -24.32 -5.94
N LEU A 301 17.77 -24.00 -6.74
CA LEU A 301 18.58 -24.98 -7.45
C LEU A 301 19.42 -25.82 -6.48
N GLU A 302 20.11 -25.18 -5.55
CA GLU A 302 20.96 -25.84 -4.55
C GLU A 302 20.14 -26.72 -3.61
N GLN A 303 18.98 -26.23 -3.15
CA GLN A 303 18.03 -27.01 -2.36
C GLN A 303 17.59 -28.27 -3.12
N LYS A 304 17.28 -28.13 -4.41
CA LYS A 304 16.91 -29.26 -5.27
C LYS A 304 18.07 -30.24 -5.50
N VAL A 305 19.30 -29.76 -5.61
CA VAL A 305 20.50 -30.60 -5.70
C VAL A 305 20.69 -31.39 -4.39
N ALA A 306 20.58 -30.72 -3.24
CA ALA A 306 20.69 -31.32 -1.92
C ALA A 306 19.60 -32.36 -1.66
N GLU A 307 18.34 -32.04 -1.98
CA GLU A 307 17.21 -32.96 -1.85
C GLU A 307 17.40 -34.22 -2.71
N ASN A 308 17.85 -34.07 -3.97
CA ASN A 308 18.11 -35.22 -4.84
C ASN A 308 19.32 -36.03 -4.37
N ARG A 309 20.34 -35.40 -3.81
CA ARG A 309 21.46 -36.10 -3.17
C ARG A 309 20.96 -36.95 -2.01
N GLU A 310 20.22 -36.36 -1.08
CA GLU A 310 19.68 -37.07 0.10
C GLU A 310 18.74 -38.22 -0.31
N LYS A 311 17.90 -38.01 -1.33
CA LYS A 311 17.06 -39.08 -1.90
C LYS A 311 17.88 -40.24 -2.48
N LEU A 312 18.99 -39.96 -3.17
CA LEU A 312 19.86 -41.03 -3.69
C LEU A 312 20.63 -41.74 -2.57
N GLU A 313 21.17 -41.01 -1.59
CA GLU A 313 21.89 -41.60 -0.46
C GLU A 313 20.97 -42.45 0.43
N SER A 314 19.73 -42.01 0.66
CA SER A 314 18.73 -42.79 1.39
C SER A 314 18.31 -44.06 0.64
N LEU A 315 18.22 -44.03 -0.70
CA LEU A 315 17.98 -45.22 -1.51
C LEU A 315 19.11 -46.25 -1.38
N LEU A 316 20.37 -45.83 -1.30
CA LEU A 316 21.51 -46.74 -1.10
C LEU A 316 21.42 -47.49 0.24
N SER A 317 20.76 -46.89 1.23
CA SER A 317 20.52 -47.50 2.55
C SER A 317 19.24 -48.34 2.61
N ASP A 318 18.40 -48.31 1.56
CA ASP A 318 17.14 -49.03 1.53
C ASP A 318 17.35 -50.54 1.27
N ALA A 319 16.75 -51.36 2.13
CA ALA A 319 16.91 -52.82 2.09
C ALA A 319 16.30 -53.47 0.84
N ALA A 320 15.22 -52.88 0.28
CA ALA A 320 14.60 -53.41 -0.93
C ALA A 320 15.42 -53.03 -2.18
N PHE A 321 15.97 -51.82 -2.22
CA PHE A 321 16.83 -51.36 -3.29
C PHE A 321 18.16 -52.14 -3.36
N THR A 322 18.85 -52.28 -2.22
CA THR A 322 20.08 -53.10 -2.13
C THR A 322 19.84 -54.56 -2.51
N LYS A 323 18.70 -55.13 -2.08
CA LYS A 323 18.30 -56.47 -2.51
C LYS A 323 18.09 -56.54 -4.04
N ALA A 324 17.38 -55.57 -4.63
CA ALA A 324 17.15 -55.53 -6.07
C ALA A 324 18.46 -55.42 -6.88
N LEU A 325 19.43 -54.65 -6.40
CA LEU A 325 20.78 -54.59 -6.99
C LEU A 325 21.46 -55.96 -6.96
N SER A 326 21.48 -56.62 -5.79
CA SER A 326 22.09 -57.94 -5.62
C SER A 326 21.44 -59.04 -6.49
N GLU A 327 20.11 -59.04 -6.61
CA GLU A 327 19.36 -59.98 -7.45
C GLU A 327 19.69 -59.80 -8.94
N ASN A 328 20.14 -58.62 -9.36
CA ASN A 328 20.57 -58.32 -10.72
C ASN A 328 22.09 -58.40 -10.91
N SER A 329 22.86 -58.83 -9.89
CA SER A 329 24.33 -58.89 -9.95
C SER A 329 24.99 -57.54 -10.26
N VAL A 330 24.42 -56.47 -9.70
CA VAL A 330 24.93 -55.09 -9.81
C VAL A 330 25.14 -54.55 -8.40
N GLU A 331 26.11 -53.65 -8.25
CA GLU A 331 26.36 -52.87 -7.04
C GLU A 331 26.36 -51.38 -7.40
N MET A 332 26.19 -50.50 -6.41
CA MET A 332 26.25 -49.06 -6.61
C MET A 332 27.37 -48.48 -5.75
N SER A 333 28.22 -47.63 -6.32
CA SER A 333 29.34 -47.03 -5.62
C SER A 333 28.89 -46.01 -4.57
N GLU A 334 29.80 -45.67 -3.66
CA GLU A 334 29.68 -44.44 -2.88
C GLU A 334 29.69 -43.19 -3.78
N ALA A 335 29.17 -42.08 -3.25
CA ALA A 335 29.09 -40.82 -3.95
C ALA A 335 30.49 -40.26 -4.28
N ARG A 336 30.70 -39.87 -5.53
CA ARG A 336 31.84 -39.04 -5.96
C ARG A 336 31.32 -37.68 -6.40
N GLU A 337 31.92 -36.61 -5.91
CA GLU A 337 31.47 -35.25 -6.19
C GLU A 337 32.55 -34.43 -6.93
N ASP A 338 32.13 -33.67 -7.94
CA ASP A 338 32.95 -32.64 -8.59
C ASP A 338 32.12 -31.36 -8.85
N ASP A 339 32.68 -30.41 -9.58
CA ASP A 339 32.05 -29.11 -9.87
C ASP A 339 30.75 -29.24 -10.66
N THR A 340 30.60 -30.33 -11.43
CA THR A 340 29.48 -30.51 -12.36
C THR A 340 28.39 -31.43 -11.83
N GLY A 341 28.69 -32.32 -10.89
CA GLY A 341 27.70 -33.24 -10.37
C GLY A 341 28.12 -34.08 -9.16
N ILE A 342 27.14 -34.83 -8.66
CA ILE A 342 27.30 -35.84 -7.61
C ILE A 342 26.98 -37.20 -8.23
N TYR A 343 27.97 -38.06 -8.36
CA TYR A 343 27.99 -39.27 -9.17
C TYR A 343 27.95 -40.55 -8.36
N TYR A 344 27.22 -41.53 -8.86
CA TYR A 344 27.08 -42.87 -8.33
C TYR A 344 27.18 -43.88 -9.48
N ASP A 345 28.19 -44.73 -9.45
CA ASP A 345 28.44 -45.71 -10.50
C ASP A 345 27.72 -47.02 -10.20
N LEU A 346 26.96 -47.52 -11.17
CA LEU A 346 26.43 -48.88 -11.17
C LEU A 346 27.50 -49.82 -11.74
N LEU A 347 27.97 -50.73 -10.89
CA LEU A 347 29.07 -51.64 -11.16
C LEU A 347 28.56 -53.06 -11.34
N ALA A 348 29.12 -53.79 -12.30
CA ALA A 348 28.99 -55.24 -12.32
C ALA A 348 29.87 -55.88 -11.22
N LEU A 349 29.62 -57.15 -10.89
CA LEU A 349 30.41 -57.90 -9.89
C LEU A 349 31.92 -58.01 -10.23
N ASP A 350 32.31 -57.78 -11.48
CA ASP A 350 33.72 -57.74 -11.92
C ASP A 350 34.37 -56.36 -11.75
N GLY A 351 33.63 -55.37 -11.26
CA GLY A 351 34.07 -54.00 -11.05
C GLY A 351 33.95 -53.10 -12.29
N SER A 352 33.38 -53.58 -13.39
CA SER A 352 33.15 -52.74 -14.57
C SER A 352 31.97 -51.78 -14.38
N VAL A 353 32.13 -50.53 -14.82
CA VAL A 353 31.05 -49.53 -14.76
C VAL A 353 30.06 -49.79 -15.90
N LEU A 354 28.81 -50.08 -15.53
CA LEU A 354 27.71 -50.29 -16.46
C LEU A 354 27.03 -48.97 -16.86
N SER A 355 26.84 -48.09 -15.88
CA SER A 355 26.23 -46.77 -16.05
C SER A 355 26.45 -45.92 -14.81
N THR A 356 26.46 -44.60 -14.96
CA THR A 356 26.57 -43.65 -13.86
C THR A 356 25.27 -42.89 -13.72
N ILE A 357 24.71 -42.88 -12.51
CA ILE A 357 23.59 -42.02 -12.10
C ILE A 357 24.20 -40.82 -11.39
N TYR A 358 23.77 -39.60 -11.72
CA TYR A 358 24.30 -38.43 -11.05
C TYR A 358 23.31 -37.28 -10.95
N VAL A 359 23.45 -36.46 -9.92
CA VAL A 359 22.73 -35.18 -9.78
C VAL A 359 23.55 -34.12 -10.51
N ASP A 360 22.97 -33.52 -11.54
CA ASP A 360 23.60 -32.44 -12.32
C ASP A 360 23.45 -31.11 -11.57
N LYS A 361 24.56 -30.54 -11.09
CA LYS A 361 24.55 -29.34 -10.22
C LYS A 361 24.03 -28.09 -10.92
N HIS A 362 24.10 -28.02 -12.25
CA HIS A 362 23.61 -26.85 -13.00
C HIS A 362 22.10 -26.88 -13.25
N THR A 363 21.47 -28.05 -13.18
CA THR A 363 20.04 -28.22 -13.51
C THR A 363 19.22 -28.78 -12.35
N GLY A 364 19.87 -29.32 -11.33
CA GLY A 364 19.23 -29.99 -10.20
C GLY A 364 18.46 -31.25 -10.62
N LYS A 365 18.81 -31.84 -11.76
CA LYS A 365 18.15 -33.03 -12.31
C LYS A 365 18.98 -34.28 -12.06
N VAL A 366 18.30 -35.41 -11.90
CA VAL A 366 18.95 -36.72 -11.84
C VAL A 366 19.11 -37.26 -13.27
N MET A 367 20.36 -37.49 -13.64
CA MET A 367 20.77 -37.90 -14.97
C MET A 367 21.38 -39.31 -14.93
N VAL A 368 21.31 -40.01 -16.05
CA VAL A 368 21.95 -41.31 -16.26
C VAL A 368 22.82 -41.23 -17.50
N THR A 369 24.04 -41.75 -17.40
CA THR A 369 24.94 -41.89 -18.54
C THR A 369 25.60 -43.27 -18.58
N ASN A 370 25.86 -43.77 -19.78
CA ASN A 370 26.64 -44.98 -20.02
C ASN A 370 27.98 -44.68 -20.73
N GLY A 371 28.41 -43.42 -20.73
CA GLY A 371 29.59 -42.93 -21.45
C GLY A 371 29.34 -42.47 -22.89
N GLU A 372 28.25 -42.90 -23.53
CA GLU A 372 27.88 -42.49 -24.90
C GLU A 372 26.62 -41.62 -24.94
N THR A 373 25.64 -41.93 -24.09
CA THR A 373 24.38 -41.17 -23.98
C THR A 373 24.24 -40.56 -22.59
N LYS A 374 23.62 -39.38 -22.53
CA LYS A 374 23.26 -38.66 -21.30
C LYS A 374 21.77 -38.34 -21.36
N LEU A 375 20.99 -38.89 -20.43
CA LEU A 375 19.54 -38.75 -20.38
C LEU A 375 19.08 -38.43 -18.95
N GLU A 376 17.97 -37.73 -18.83
CA GLU A 376 17.26 -37.61 -17.55
C GLU A 376 16.74 -38.99 -17.13
N LEU A 377 16.74 -39.30 -15.83
CA LEU A 377 16.41 -40.63 -15.30
C LEU A 377 15.08 -41.17 -15.84
N MET A 378 14.04 -40.33 -15.91
CA MET A 378 12.74 -40.73 -16.46
C MET A 378 12.79 -41.10 -17.94
N ALA A 379 13.56 -40.36 -18.74
CA ALA A 379 13.76 -40.68 -20.15
C ALA A 379 14.57 -41.97 -20.33
N ALA A 380 15.58 -42.20 -19.48
CA ALA A 380 16.37 -43.43 -19.49
C ALA A 380 15.50 -44.67 -19.18
N VAL A 381 14.58 -44.57 -18.21
CA VAL A 381 13.62 -45.64 -17.89
C VAL A 381 12.71 -45.93 -19.09
N GLN A 382 12.12 -44.90 -19.70
CA GLN A 382 11.24 -45.06 -20.86
C GLN A 382 11.97 -45.67 -22.06
N GLU A 383 13.22 -45.28 -22.30
CA GLU A 383 14.03 -45.85 -23.39
C GLU A 383 14.32 -47.33 -23.12
N ALA A 384 14.69 -47.70 -21.90
CA ALA A 384 14.92 -49.09 -21.52
C ALA A 384 13.66 -49.97 -21.73
N GLU A 385 12.48 -49.46 -21.36
CA GLU A 385 11.20 -50.14 -21.62
C GLU A 385 10.91 -50.31 -23.12
N SER A 386 11.19 -49.27 -23.93
CA SER A 386 10.97 -49.31 -25.37
C SER A 386 11.90 -50.30 -26.09
N LYS A 387 13.18 -50.37 -25.65
CA LYS A 387 14.15 -51.37 -26.12
C LYS A 387 13.74 -52.79 -25.74
N LYS A 388 13.22 -52.98 -24.52
CA LYS A 388 12.67 -54.28 -24.06
C LYS A 388 11.49 -54.74 -24.93
N LYS A 389 10.55 -53.85 -25.26
CA LYS A 389 9.43 -54.16 -26.17
C LYS A 389 9.91 -54.57 -27.57
N THR A 390 10.89 -53.86 -28.11
CA THR A 390 11.48 -54.15 -29.43
C THR A 390 12.19 -55.52 -29.46
N LEU A 391 12.93 -55.86 -28.41
CA LEU A 391 13.59 -57.17 -28.27
C LEU A 391 12.59 -58.33 -28.11
N LEU A 392 11.48 -58.11 -27.41
CA LEU A 392 10.41 -59.10 -27.27
C LEU A 392 9.70 -59.35 -28.61
N CYS A 393 9.44 -58.30 -29.40
CA CYS A 393 8.87 -58.44 -30.74
C CYS A 393 9.80 -59.20 -31.71
N LEU A 394 11.12 -58.97 -31.65
CA LEU A 394 12.11 -59.68 -32.46
C LEU A 394 12.28 -61.16 -32.08
N LYS A 395 12.12 -61.51 -30.79
CA LYS A 395 12.08 -62.92 -30.36
C LYS A 395 10.79 -63.61 -30.78
N HIS A 396 9.66 -62.89 -30.77
CA HIS A 396 8.37 -63.43 -31.22
C HIS A 396 8.33 -63.69 -32.73
N SER A 397 8.95 -62.83 -33.56
CA SER A 397 9.03 -63.04 -35.01
C SER A 397 9.98 -64.17 -35.43
N ARG A 398 11.05 -64.44 -34.65
CA ARG A 398 11.94 -65.60 -34.85
C ARG A 398 11.31 -66.94 -34.45
N ASN A 399 10.41 -66.96 -33.48
CA ASN A 399 9.70 -68.19 -33.08
C ASN A 399 8.50 -68.54 -33.98
N MET A 400 8.08 -67.65 -34.89
CA MET A 400 7.05 -67.94 -35.91
C MET A 400 7.63 -68.39 -37.26
N THR A 401 8.95 -68.52 -37.37
CA THR A 401 9.65 -68.97 -38.60
C THR A 401 10.43 -70.29 -38.41
N SER A 402 10.14 -71.05 -37.35
CA SER A 402 10.62 -72.43 -37.17
C SER A 402 9.49 -73.45 -37.24
#